data_AF-A0A9E2ZQJ3-F1
#
_entry.id   AF-A0A9E2ZQJ3-F1
#
_cell.length_a   1.000
_cell.length_b   1.000
_cell.length_c   1.000
_cell.angle_alpha   90.00
_cell.angle_beta   90.00
_cell.angle_gamma   90.00
#
_symmetry.space_group_name_H-M   'P 1'
#
loop_
_entity.id
_entity.type
_entity.pdbx_description
1 polymer ?
#
loop_
_entity_poly.entity_id
_entity_poly.type
_entity_poly.pdbx_seq_one_letter_code
_entity_poly.pdbx_strand_id
1 'polypeptide(L)'
;MAIAAAGVLTIAAVSPTEPHSPPAAVSDIRLAAATATTPAVPPPGALIEQFLANQIQNCSLICPFIVQGAIQVPVNFALIPLTLIGELQSAPSLLQAIALTDATVSGAANAALTGIITNDLGLVLPRAQNALEIAVVGLIDIGTTAFTQPANLLEAINTARTNLFDALTQPPGTMPPPAVHNGLEAAAVRAIEVASSLTFQAPERLLLGITQAVNAFFTSLGNTGDFGAALGAVGTSVSVTVGDSVAFIRHALTEPIPITPSAATVTSVPSSAVTSTTTTPIATAHTQTPTTKAPAVSPQLLRSSLKTGNDAVATQPSFTTVPTTPTRTVRTPEHIVNRVVTSPGSSNHHTEQKPGH
;
A
#
# COMPACT_ATOMS: atom_id res chain seq x y z
N MET A 1 13.66 -4.59 -8.08
CA MET A 1 13.24 -4.33 -9.47
C MET A 1 13.94 -3.06 -9.94
N ALA A 2 14.92 -3.17 -10.84
CA ALA A 2 15.68 -2.01 -11.33
C ALA A 2 14.94 -1.38 -12.51
N ILE A 3 14.49 -0.13 -12.37
CA ILE A 3 14.03 0.67 -13.51
C ILE A 3 14.94 1.90 -13.61
N ALA A 4 15.70 1.92 -14.70
CA ALA A 4 16.53 3.02 -15.13
C ALA A 4 15.66 4.27 -15.36
N ALA A 5 16.09 5.40 -14.78
CA ALA A 5 15.49 6.69 -15.02
C ALA A 5 15.84 7.19 -16.43
N ALA A 6 14.84 7.35 -17.29
CA ALA A 6 14.96 8.08 -18.55
C ALA A 6 14.18 9.40 -18.42
N GLY A 7 14.87 10.50 -18.71
CA GLY A 7 14.37 11.87 -18.55
C GLY A 7 13.20 12.21 -19.47
N VAL A 8 12.31 13.06 -18.97
CA VAL A 8 11.14 13.58 -19.70
C VAL A 8 11.54 14.84 -20.46
N LEU A 9 11.34 14.82 -21.78
CA LEU A 9 11.33 15.98 -22.66
C LEU A 9 9.89 16.53 -22.74
N THR A 10 9.66 17.78 -22.36
CA THR A 10 8.36 18.45 -22.50
C THR A 10 8.21 19.07 -23.89
N ILE A 11 7.12 18.74 -24.60
CA ILE A 11 6.68 19.45 -25.81
C ILE A 11 5.34 20.10 -25.50
N ALA A 12 5.27 21.42 -25.61
CA ALA A 12 4.04 22.19 -25.46
C ALA A 12 3.20 22.11 -26.76
N ALA A 13 1.91 21.83 -26.64
CA ALA A 13 0.95 21.86 -27.75
C ALA A 13 0.09 23.13 -27.68
N VAL A 14 -0.01 23.82 -28.82
CA VAL A 14 -0.84 25.01 -29.04
C VAL A 14 -2.24 24.57 -29.48
N SER A 15 -3.29 25.17 -28.92
CA SER A 15 -4.70 24.89 -29.26
C SER A 15 -5.18 25.71 -30.45
N PRO A 16 -5.99 25.14 -31.38
CA PRO A 16 -6.74 25.93 -32.35
C PRO A 16 -8.16 26.26 -31.87
N THR A 17 -8.57 27.51 -32.14
CA THR A 17 -9.91 28.07 -31.92
C THR A 17 -10.93 27.52 -32.92
N GLU A 18 -12.12 27.13 -32.47
CA GLU A 18 -13.23 26.66 -33.32
C GLU A 18 -14.38 27.70 -33.40
N PRO A 19 -14.97 27.97 -34.59
CA PRO A 19 -16.05 28.93 -34.75
C PRO A 19 -17.45 28.30 -34.58
N HIS A 20 -18.36 29.06 -33.97
CA HIS A 20 -19.75 28.69 -33.69
C HIS A 20 -20.67 28.76 -34.92
N SER A 21 -21.60 27.80 -35.05
CA SER A 21 -22.83 27.92 -35.87
C SER A 21 -23.96 26.99 -35.35
N PRO A 22 -25.24 27.31 -35.63
CA PRO A 22 -26.40 27.10 -34.72
C PRO A 22 -27.15 25.75 -34.87
N PRO A 23 -28.10 25.39 -33.96
CA PRO A 23 -28.55 24.01 -33.78
C PRO A 23 -29.62 23.59 -34.81
N ALA A 24 -29.39 22.46 -35.46
CA ALA A 24 -30.42 21.73 -36.20
C ALA A 24 -31.10 20.73 -35.26
N ALA A 25 -32.42 20.86 -35.07
CA ALA A 25 -33.22 19.90 -34.34
C ALA A 25 -33.38 18.60 -35.16
N VAL A 26 -32.74 17.53 -34.69
CA VAL A 26 -32.95 16.16 -35.18
C VAL A 26 -33.81 15.44 -34.16
N SER A 27 -34.95 14.92 -34.60
CA SER A 27 -35.82 14.09 -33.75
C SER A 27 -35.25 12.67 -33.69
N ASP A 28 -34.67 12.29 -32.55
CA ASP A 28 -34.17 10.94 -32.30
C ASP A 28 -35.34 9.96 -32.10
N ILE A 29 -35.54 9.08 -33.07
CA ILE A 29 -36.34 7.86 -32.89
C ILE A 29 -35.48 6.89 -32.07
N ARG A 30 -35.68 6.87 -30.75
CA ARG A 30 -35.09 5.85 -29.88
C ARG A 30 -35.78 4.50 -30.09
N LEU A 31 -35.15 3.65 -30.91
CA LEU A 31 -35.38 2.22 -30.89
C LEU A 31 -34.85 1.67 -29.56
N ALA A 32 -35.74 1.27 -28.65
CA ALA A 32 -35.37 0.57 -27.42
C ALA A 32 -34.94 -0.86 -27.76
N ALA A 33 -33.68 -1.03 -28.17
CA ALA A 33 -33.03 -2.33 -28.11
C ALA A 33 -32.80 -2.66 -26.63
N ALA A 34 -33.51 -3.67 -26.13
CA ALA A 34 -33.17 -4.31 -24.87
C ALA A 34 -31.77 -4.90 -25.01
N THR A 35 -30.75 -4.14 -24.61
CA THR A 35 -29.38 -4.62 -24.50
C THR A 35 -29.32 -5.58 -23.33
N ALA A 36 -29.52 -6.86 -23.61
CA ALA A 36 -28.83 -7.91 -22.86
C ALA A 36 -27.34 -7.52 -22.90
N THR A 37 -26.83 -7.08 -21.75
CA THR A 37 -25.49 -6.54 -21.57
C THR A 37 -24.52 -7.71 -21.62
N THR A 38 -24.21 -8.18 -22.83
CA THR A 38 -22.99 -8.96 -23.03
C THR A 38 -21.84 -8.07 -22.55
N PRO A 39 -21.03 -8.48 -21.55
CA PRO A 39 -19.86 -7.71 -21.15
C PRO A 39 -19.04 -7.46 -22.41
N ALA A 40 -18.82 -6.20 -22.75
CA ALA A 40 -18.05 -5.85 -23.93
C ALA A 40 -16.63 -6.40 -23.73
N VAL A 41 -16.22 -7.34 -24.58
CA VAL A 41 -14.85 -7.87 -24.54
C VAL A 41 -13.88 -6.68 -24.69
N PRO A 42 -12.84 -6.57 -23.83
CA PRO A 42 -11.91 -5.46 -23.90
C PRO A 42 -11.32 -5.30 -25.31
N PRO A 43 -11.27 -4.07 -25.86
CA PRO A 43 -10.74 -3.86 -27.19
C PRO A 43 -9.26 -4.28 -27.27
N PRO A 44 -8.75 -4.64 -28.45
CA PRO A 44 -7.33 -4.89 -28.64
C PRO A 44 -6.50 -3.71 -28.11
N GLY A 45 -5.47 -3.99 -27.32
CA GLY A 45 -4.63 -2.95 -26.69
C GLY A 45 -5.07 -2.52 -25.29
N ALA A 46 -6.34 -2.69 -24.90
CA ALA A 46 -6.85 -2.22 -23.60
C ALA A 46 -6.10 -2.78 -22.38
N LEU A 47 -5.64 -4.04 -22.46
CA LEU A 47 -4.82 -4.65 -21.40
C LEU A 47 -3.44 -3.97 -21.27
N ILE A 48 -2.83 -3.61 -22.40
CA ILE A 48 -1.52 -2.93 -22.41
C ILE A 48 -1.68 -1.51 -21.87
N GLU A 49 -2.67 -0.78 -22.37
CA GLU A 49 -3.00 0.57 -21.88
C GLU A 49 -3.27 0.57 -20.38
N GLN A 50 -4.08 -0.37 -19.89
CA GLN A 50 -4.37 -0.47 -18.47
C GLN A 50 -3.15 -0.88 -17.65
N PHE A 51 -2.29 -1.78 -18.16
CA PHE A 51 -1.03 -2.10 -17.50
C PHE A 51 -0.14 -0.86 -17.35
N LEU A 52 0.00 -0.04 -18.40
CA LEU A 52 0.77 1.21 -18.36
C LEU A 52 0.15 2.21 -17.37
N ALA A 53 -1.17 2.37 -17.38
CA ALA A 53 -1.87 3.21 -16.43
C ALA A 53 -1.61 2.77 -14.99
N ASN A 54 -1.57 1.46 -14.75
CA ASN A 54 -1.25 0.88 -13.45
C ASN A 54 0.19 1.17 -13.04
N GLN A 55 1.18 1.15 -13.96
CA GLN A 55 2.55 1.55 -13.62
C GLN A 55 2.63 3.00 -13.15
N ILE A 56 1.89 3.91 -13.81
CA ILE A 56 1.85 5.34 -13.43
C ILE A 56 1.17 5.51 -12.06
N GLN A 57 0.03 4.84 -11.83
CA GLN A 57 -0.68 4.89 -10.56
C GLN A 57 0.13 4.27 -9.41
N ASN A 58 0.79 3.14 -9.66
CA ASN A 58 1.62 2.50 -8.64
C ASN A 58 2.84 3.36 -8.30
N CYS A 59 3.46 4.01 -9.30
CA CYS A 59 4.49 5.01 -9.05
C CYS A 59 3.93 6.19 -8.26
N SER A 60 2.76 6.75 -8.56
CA SER A 60 2.26 7.91 -7.79
C SER A 60 2.06 7.62 -6.29
N LEU A 61 1.85 6.35 -5.91
CA LEU A 61 1.80 5.91 -4.51
C LEU A 61 3.18 5.82 -3.84
N ILE A 62 4.22 5.40 -4.58
CA ILE A 62 5.55 5.08 -4.02
C ILE A 62 6.56 6.22 -4.27
N CYS A 63 6.46 6.89 -5.42
CA CYS A 63 7.38 7.90 -5.92
C CYS A 63 7.54 9.12 -4.98
N PRO A 64 6.52 9.60 -4.23
CA PRO A 64 6.74 10.62 -3.21
C PRO A 64 7.79 10.21 -2.17
N PHE A 65 7.81 8.94 -1.76
CA PHE A 65 8.76 8.41 -0.79
C PHE A 65 10.14 8.14 -1.40
N ILE A 66 10.21 7.78 -2.69
CA ILE A 66 11.48 7.72 -3.42
C ILE A 66 12.11 9.11 -3.47
N VAL A 67 11.34 10.13 -3.86
CA VAL A 67 11.80 11.53 -3.89
C VAL A 67 12.20 11.99 -2.49
N GLN A 68 11.40 11.65 -1.47
CA GLN A 68 11.74 11.91 -0.07
C GLN A 68 13.11 11.32 0.29
N GLY A 69 13.36 10.03 0.01
CA GLY A 69 14.64 9.39 0.30
C GLY A 69 15.80 9.99 -0.50
N ALA A 70 15.58 10.26 -1.78
CA ALA A 70 16.59 10.82 -2.68
C ALA A 70 17.01 12.26 -2.30
N ILE A 71 16.14 13.00 -1.61
CA ILE A 71 16.44 14.37 -1.15
C ILE A 71 16.90 14.37 0.31
N GLN A 72 16.11 13.80 1.22
CA GLN A 72 16.34 13.94 2.65
C GLN A 72 17.60 13.20 3.11
N VAL A 73 17.91 12.03 2.56
CA VAL A 73 19.11 11.28 2.96
C VAL A 73 20.38 12.04 2.59
N PRO A 74 20.58 12.50 1.33
CA PRO A 74 21.75 13.31 0.99
C PRO A 74 21.81 14.65 1.72
N VAL A 75 20.66 15.32 1.94
CA VAL A 75 20.62 16.58 2.69
C VAL A 75 21.07 16.37 4.13
N ASN A 76 20.49 15.39 4.84
CA ASN A 76 20.89 15.10 6.22
C ASN A 76 22.35 14.64 6.30
N PHE A 77 22.82 13.88 5.32
CA PHE A 77 24.23 13.50 5.23
C PHE A 77 25.14 14.72 5.05
N ALA A 78 24.79 15.65 4.17
CA ALA A 78 25.55 16.89 3.97
C ALA A 78 25.54 17.80 5.21
N LEU A 79 24.49 17.72 6.02
CA LEU A 79 24.34 18.49 7.26
C LEU A 79 25.03 17.87 8.48
N ILE A 80 25.62 16.67 8.36
CA ILE A 80 26.32 15.96 9.46
C ILE A 80 27.24 16.88 10.28
N PRO A 81 28.11 17.72 9.67
CA PRO A 81 29.01 18.56 10.46
C PRO A 81 28.26 19.57 11.33
N LEU A 82 27.19 20.16 10.81
CA LEU A 82 26.40 21.15 11.52
C LEU A 82 25.58 20.49 12.63
N THR A 83 24.93 19.36 12.34
CA THR A 83 24.18 18.59 13.36
C THR A 83 25.11 18.09 14.45
N LEU A 84 26.31 17.61 14.13
CA LEU A 84 27.27 17.15 15.14
C LEU A 84 27.71 18.29 16.07
N ILE A 85 27.97 19.49 15.53
CA ILE A 85 28.28 20.66 16.35
C ILE A 85 27.12 21.01 17.28
N GLY A 86 25.88 20.94 16.78
CA GLY A 86 24.68 21.13 17.59
C GLY A 86 24.58 20.11 18.71
N GLU A 87 24.71 18.83 18.39
CA GLU A 87 24.61 17.73 19.35
C GLU A 87 25.76 17.73 20.37
N LEU A 88 26.96 18.18 20.00
CA LEU A 88 28.07 18.33 20.95
C LEU A 88 27.79 19.38 22.04
N GLN A 89 26.86 20.32 21.81
CA GLN A 89 26.49 21.33 22.80
C GLN A 89 25.45 20.82 23.80
N SER A 90 24.63 19.85 23.41
CA SER A 90 23.50 19.33 24.19
C SER A 90 23.73 17.92 24.74
N ALA A 91 24.53 17.09 24.08
CA ALA A 91 24.70 15.70 24.42
C ALA A 91 25.68 15.50 25.60
N PRO A 92 25.34 14.63 26.57
CA PRO A 92 26.23 14.25 27.68
C PRO A 92 27.59 13.65 27.27
N SER A 93 27.73 13.12 26.05
CA SER A 93 28.98 12.51 25.59
C SER A 93 29.16 12.59 24.07
N LEU A 94 30.41 12.50 23.61
CA LEU A 94 30.75 12.45 22.18
C LEU A 94 30.05 11.28 21.46
N LEU A 95 29.96 10.12 22.11
CA LEU A 95 29.30 8.94 21.53
C LEU A 95 27.81 9.21 21.30
N GLN A 96 27.13 9.82 22.26
CA GLN A 96 25.72 10.22 22.10
C GLN A 96 25.56 11.28 21.01
N ALA A 97 26.45 12.27 20.95
CA ALA A 97 26.39 13.30 19.91
C ALA A 97 26.51 12.72 18.49
N ILE A 98 27.44 11.77 18.29
CA ILE A 98 27.61 11.04 17.04
C ILE A 98 26.35 10.22 16.73
N ALA A 99 25.86 9.46 17.71
CA ALA A 99 24.69 8.60 17.51
C ALA A 99 23.41 9.39 17.21
N LEU A 100 23.17 10.53 17.87
CA LEU A 100 22.06 11.43 17.55
C LEU A 100 22.21 12.03 16.15
N THR A 101 23.43 12.38 15.75
CA THR A 101 23.72 12.86 14.40
C THR A 101 23.41 11.78 13.35
N ASP A 102 23.89 10.54 13.56
CA ASP A 102 23.63 9.42 12.65
C ASP A 102 22.14 9.00 12.64
N ALA A 103 21.43 9.19 13.76
CA ALA A 103 19.98 9.00 13.84
C ALA A 103 19.22 9.92 12.86
N THR A 104 19.75 11.11 12.52
CA THR A 104 19.10 11.99 11.54
C THR A 104 19.13 11.41 10.12
N VAL A 105 20.23 10.78 9.71
CA VAL A 105 20.39 10.18 8.38
C VAL A 105 19.64 8.86 8.31
N SER A 106 19.85 7.99 9.31
CA SER A 106 19.18 6.70 9.38
C SER A 106 17.66 6.83 9.56
N GLY A 107 17.20 7.85 10.29
CA GLY A 107 15.77 8.18 10.43
C GLY A 107 15.13 8.60 9.11
N ALA A 108 15.80 9.45 8.31
CA ALA A 108 15.32 9.82 6.98
C ALA A 108 15.25 8.62 6.02
N ALA A 109 16.28 7.77 6.03
CA ALA A 109 16.31 6.56 5.22
C ALA A 109 15.19 5.58 5.64
N ASN A 110 15.01 5.38 6.95
CA ASN A 110 13.95 4.55 7.51
C ASN A 110 12.56 5.07 7.13
N ALA A 111 12.32 6.38 7.23
CA ALA A 111 11.04 6.98 6.87
C ALA A 111 10.70 6.79 5.38
N ALA A 112 11.67 7.04 4.49
CA ALA A 112 11.49 6.83 3.06
C ALA A 112 11.20 5.36 2.74
N LEU A 113 12.00 4.42 3.24
CA LEU A 113 11.80 2.99 2.98
C LEU A 113 10.53 2.44 3.61
N THR A 114 10.13 2.92 4.79
CA THR A 114 8.84 2.58 5.40
C THR A 114 7.69 2.96 4.47
N GLY A 115 7.72 4.19 3.93
CA GLY A 115 6.71 4.66 2.98
C GLY A 115 6.69 3.84 1.69
N ILE A 116 7.85 3.57 1.09
CA ILE A 116 7.98 2.76 -0.12
C ILE A 116 7.43 1.35 0.10
N ILE A 117 7.95 0.64 1.08
CA ILE A 117 7.66 -0.79 1.31
C ILE A 117 6.22 -0.97 1.80
N THR A 118 5.70 -0.08 2.64
CA THR A 118 4.31 -0.20 3.13
C THR A 118 3.30 0.06 2.01
N ASN A 119 3.56 1.02 1.12
CA ASN A 119 2.70 1.25 -0.04
C ASN A 119 2.84 0.14 -1.08
N ASP A 120 4.05 -0.40 -1.28
CA ASP A 120 4.23 -1.51 -2.20
C ASP A 120 3.48 -2.75 -1.70
N LEU A 121 3.81 -3.23 -0.49
CA LEU A 121 3.19 -4.42 0.10
C LEU A 121 1.69 -4.27 0.39
N GLY A 122 1.24 -3.05 0.71
CA GLY A 122 -0.16 -2.81 1.08
C GLY A 122 -1.08 -2.53 -0.09
N LEU A 123 -0.56 -1.98 -1.20
CA LEU A 123 -1.38 -1.47 -2.30
C LEU A 123 -0.97 -2.03 -3.65
N VAL A 124 0.32 -1.94 -4.00
CA VAL A 124 0.82 -2.25 -5.35
C VAL A 124 0.96 -3.75 -5.57
N LEU A 125 1.66 -4.44 -4.67
CA LEU A 125 1.91 -5.88 -4.77
C LEU A 125 0.61 -6.71 -4.74
N PRO A 126 -0.37 -6.46 -3.83
CA PRO A 126 -1.64 -7.19 -3.86
C PRO A 126 -2.39 -7.03 -5.19
N ARG A 127 -2.23 -5.89 -5.86
CA ARG A 127 -2.82 -5.63 -7.18
C ARG A 127 -2.16 -6.42 -8.29
N ALA A 128 -0.83 -6.45 -8.30
CA ALA A 128 -0.09 -7.26 -9.25
C ALA A 128 -0.39 -8.76 -9.05
N GLN A 129 -0.41 -9.23 -7.80
CA GLN A 129 -0.75 -10.61 -7.45
C GLN A 129 -2.15 -10.99 -7.92
N ASN A 130 -3.17 -10.18 -7.59
CA ASN A 130 -4.55 -10.46 -7.99
C ASN A 130 -4.70 -10.56 -9.53
N ALA A 131 -4.09 -9.63 -10.28
CA ALA A 131 -4.11 -9.70 -11.74
C ALA A 131 -3.39 -10.95 -12.28
N LEU A 132 -2.28 -11.35 -11.67
CA LEU A 132 -1.56 -12.58 -12.04
C LEU A 132 -2.37 -13.84 -11.73
N GLU A 133 -2.98 -13.92 -10.55
CA GLU A 133 -3.84 -15.04 -10.15
C GLU A 133 -5.01 -15.20 -11.12
N ILE A 134 -5.70 -14.10 -11.45
CA ILE A 134 -6.81 -14.10 -12.41
C ILE A 134 -6.33 -14.49 -13.82
N ALA A 135 -5.15 -14.02 -14.25
CA ALA A 135 -4.57 -14.42 -15.52
C ALA A 135 -4.27 -15.93 -15.56
N VAL A 136 -3.70 -16.49 -14.49
CA VAL A 136 -3.35 -17.92 -14.42
C VAL A 136 -4.58 -18.80 -14.35
N VAL A 137 -5.59 -18.44 -13.54
CA VAL A 137 -6.89 -19.13 -13.52
C VAL A 137 -7.51 -19.11 -14.91
N GLY A 138 -7.56 -17.96 -15.57
CA GLY A 138 -8.06 -17.84 -16.94
C GLY A 138 -7.29 -18.69 -17.96
N LEU A 139 -5.96 -18.82 -17.83
CA LEU A 139 -5.15 -19.68 -18.69
C LEU A 139 -5.44 -21.18 -18.47
N ILE A 140 -5.66 -21.59 -17.22
CA ILE A 140 -6.05 -22.96 -16.88
C ILE A 140 -7.44 -23.28 -17.46
N ASP A 141 -8.38 -22.34 -17.34
CA ASP A 141 -9.73 -22.46 -17.92
C ASP A 141 -9.70 -22.56 -19.45
N ILE A 142 -8.91 -21.71 -20.12
CA ILE A 142 -8.70 -21.78 -21.57
C ILE A 142 -8.12 -23.14 -21.97
N GLY A 143 -7.07 -23.61 -21.28
CA GLY A 143 -6.44 -24.89 -21.55
C GLY A 143 -7.43 -26.05 -21.39
N THR A 144 -8.15 -26.08 -20.26
CA THR A 144 -9.16 -27.11 -19.98
C THR A 144 -10.28 -27.09 -21.03
N THR A 145 -10.76 -25.91 -21.41
CA THR A 145 -11.79 -25.72 -22.44
C THR A 145 -11.30 -26.19 -23.80
N ALA A 146 -10.06 -25.89 -24.18
CA ALA A 146 -9.49 -26.32 -25.45
C ALA A 146 -9.51 -27.85 -25.62
N PHE A 147 -9.30 -28.61 -24.54
CA PHE A 147 -9.30 -30.07 -24.58
C PHE A 147 -10.69 -30.69 -24.40
N THR A 148 -11.54 -30.11 -23.55
CA THR A 148 -12.81 -30.73 -23.15
C THR A 148 -14.01 -30.21 -23.94
N GLN A 149 -13.96 -28.95 -24.37
CA GLN A 149 -15.06 -28.23 -25.02
C GLN A 149 -14.51 -27.24 -26.08
N PRO A 150 -13.82 -27.71 -27.12
CA PRO A 150 -13.11 -26.83 -28.06
C PRO A 150 -14.01 -25.82 -28.78
N ALA A 151 -15.30 -26.13 -28.94
CA ALA A 151 -16.29 -25.20 -29.49
C ALA A 151 -16.46 -23.92 -28.65
N ASN A 152 -16.16 -23.97 -27.35
CA ASN A 152 -16.30 -22.87 -26.39
C ASN A 152 -14.97 -22.12 -26.16
N LEU A 153 -13.89 -22.48 -26.88
CA LEU A 153 -12.55 -21.92 -26.63
C LEU A 153 -12.51 -20.38 -26.76
N LEU A 154 -13.17 -19.83 -27.77
CA LEU A 154 -13.19 -18.38 -27.98
C LEU A 154 -13.89 -17.64 -26.84
N GLU A 155 -14.96 -18.23 -26.29
CA GLU A 155 -15.67 -17.69 -25.12
C GLU A 155 -14.79 -17.72 -23.87
N ALA A 156 -14.08 -18.83 -23.63
CA ALA A 156 -13.13 -18.93 -22.52
C ALA A 156 -12.00 -17.88 -22.63
N ILE A 157 -11.46 -17.66 -23.83
CA ILE A 157 -10.45 -16.62 -24.08
C ILE A 157 -11.02 -15.23 -23.78
N ASN A 158 -12.22 -14.92 -24.27
CA ASN A 158 -12.84 -13.62 -24.04
C ASN A 158 -13.18 -13.39 -22.57
N THR A 159 -13.60 -14.43 -21.85
CA THR A 159 -13.86 -14.39 -20.41
C THR A 159 -12.58 -14.11 -19.65
N ALA A 160 -11.48 -14.84 -19.93
CA ALA A 160 -10.19 -14.61 -19.30
C ALA A 160 -9.66 -13.18 -19.55
N ARG A 161 -9.80 -12.66 -20.78
CA ARG A 161 -9.41 -11.28 -21.11
C ARG A 161 -10.23 -10.24 -20.35
N THR A 162 -11.54 -10.46 -20.25
CA THR A 162 -12.45 -9.56 -19.52
C THR A 162 -12.13 -9.56 -18.04
N ASN A 163 -12.02 -10.73 -17.42
CA ASN A 163 -11.68 -10.86 -16.00
C ASN A 163 -10.32 -10.23 -15.68
N LEU A 164 -9.31 -10.42 -16.54
CA LEU A 164 -8.01 -9.79 -16.36
C LEU A 164 -8.08 -8.26 -16.50
N PHE A 165 -8.84 -7.76 -17.47
CA PHE A 165 -9.03 -6.32 -17.63
C PHE A 165 -9.74 -5.72 -16.41
N ASP A 166 -10.78 -6.37 -15.90
CA ASP A 166 -11.48 -5.97 -14.69
C ASP A 166 -10.53 -5.98 -13.48
N ALA A 167 -9.68 -7.01 -13.36
CA ALA A 167 -8.66 -7.08 -12.33
C ALA A 167 -7.67 -5.91 -12.39
N LEU A 168 -7.24 -5.53 -13.61
CA LEU A 168 -6.29 -4.45 -13.83
C LEU A 168 -6.92 -3.07 -13.60
N THR A 169 -8.22 -2.90 -13.85
CA THR A 169 -8.94 -1.63 -13.62
C THR A 169 -9.32 -1.40 -12.16
N GLN A 170 -9.23 -2.43 -11.31
CA GLN A 170 -9.55 -2.30 -9.89
C GLN A 170 -8.61 -1.29 -9.18
N PRO A 171 -9.17 -0.39 -8.35
CA PRO A 171 -8.38 0.46 -7.48
C PRO A 171 -7.50 -0.37 -6.52
N PRO A 172 -6.28 0.09 -6.20
CA PRO A 172 -5.45 -0.54 -5.18
C PRO A 172 -6.19 -0.73 -3.86
N GLY A 173 -6.05 -1.91 -3.24
CA GLY A 173 -6.70 -2.25 -1.96
C GLY A 173 -8.16 -2.71 -2.04
N THR A 174 -8.78 -2.73 -3.23
CA THR A 174 -10.20 -3.12 -3.38
C THR A 174 -10.43 -4.52 -3.97
N MET A 175 -9.35 -5.25 -4.22
CA MET A 175 -9.39 -6.44 -5.07
C MET A 175 -10.06 -7.63 -4.39
N PRO A 176 -11.12 -8.22 -5.00
CA PRO A 176 -11.69 -9.47 -4.53
C PRO A 176 -10.70 -10.62 -4.77
N PRO A 177 -10.79 -11.73 -4.00
CA PRO A 177 -10.04 -12.94 -4.31
C PRO A 177 -10.40 -13.49 -5.71
N PRO A 178 -9.48 -14.20 -6.38
CA PRO A 178 -9.78 -14.86 -7.65
C PRO A 178 -10.90 -15.89 -7.47
N ALA A 179 -11.82 -15.95 -8.43
CA ALA A 179 -12.82 -17.01 -8.47
C ALA A 179 -12.14 -18.32 -8.92
N VAL A 180 -12.06 -19.29 -8.02
CA VAL A 180 -11.40 -20.59 -8.24
C VAL A 180 -12.46 -21.69 -8.29
N HIS A 181 -12.44 -22.51 -9.34
CA HIS A 181 -13.49 -23.49 -9.65
C HIS A 181 -13.06 -24.93 -9.42
N ASN A 182 -11.75 -25.22 -9.40
CA ASN A 182 -11.23 -26.57 -9.21
C ASN A 182 -9.91 -26.59 -8.42
N GLY A 183 -9.46 -27.80 -8.09
CA GLY A 183 -8.24 -28.00 -7.29
C GLY A 183 -6.95 -27.58 -7.99
N LEU A 184 -6.90 -27.60 -9.34
CA LEU A 184 -5.72 -27.17 -10.09
C LEU A 184 -5.55 -25.64 -10.02
N GLU A 185 -6.64 -24.90 -10.21
CA GLU A 185 -6.66 -23.45 -10.02
C GLU A 185 -6.32 -23.06 -8.58
N ALA A 186 -6.89 -23.77 -7.59
CA ALA A 186 -6.58 -23.53 -6.18
C ALA A 186 -5.09 -23.74 -5.87
N ALA A 187 -4.50 -24.81 -6.42
CA ALA A 187 -3.08 -25.08 -6.28
C ALA A 187 -2.22 -24.02 -6.96
N ALA A 188 -2.64 -23.52 -8.13
CA ALA A 188 -1.92 -22.47 -8.86
C ALA A 188 -1.95 -21.13 -8.11
N VAL A 189 -3.12 -20.70 -7.62
CA VAL A 189 -3.26 -19.49 -6.79
C VAL A 189 -2.36 -19.60 -5.56
N ARG A 190 -2.41 -20.72 -4.85
CA ARG A 190 -1.54 -20.94 -3.67
C ARG A 190 -0.05 -20.93 -4.02
N ALA A 191 0.34 -21.51 -5.15
CA ALA A 191 1.74 -21.47 -5.59
C ALA A 191 2.20 -20.02 -5.87
N ILE A 192 1.33 -19.18 -6.44
CA ILE A 192 1.60 -17.75 -6.65
C ILE A 192 1.73 -17.01 -5.32
N GLU A 193 0.82 -17.25 -4.37
CA GLU A 193 0.88 -16.64 -3.04
C GLU A 193 2.17 -17.00 -2.30
N VAL A 194 2.55 -18.28 -2.29
CA VAL A 194 3.79 -18.76 -1.67
C VAL A 194 5.01 -18.18 -2.37
N ALA A 195 5.05 -18.22 -3.70
CA ALA A 195 6.15 -17.65 -4.47
C ALA A 195 6.29 -16.15 -4.20
N SER A 196 5.19 -15.41 -4.21
CA SER A 196 5.21 -13.96 -3.97
C SER A 196 5.56 -13.59 -2.53
N SER A 197 5.12 -14.40 -1.56
CA SER A 197 5.54 -14.29 -0.16
C SER A 197 7.07 -14.41 -0.03
N LEU A 198 7.66 -15.39 -0.72
CA LEU A 198 9.10 -15.65 -0.65
C LEU A 198 9.95 -14.66 -1.45
N THR A 199 9.48 -14.17 -2.60
CA THR A 199 10.28 -13.32 -3.50
C THR A 199 10.08 -11.83 -3.30
N PHE A 200 8.93 -11.40 -2.77
CA PHE A 200 8.61 -9.99 -2.56
C PHE A 200 8.33 -9.67 -1.09
N GLN A 201 7.31 -10.28 -0.49
CA GLN A 201 6.80 -9.84 0.81
C GLN A 201 7.84 -10.00 1.93
N ALA A 202 8.41 -11.19 2.10
CA ALA A 202 9.38 -11.47 3.15
C ALA A 202 10.71 -10.71 2.94
N PRO A 203 11.30 -10.64 1.73
CA PRO A 203 12.50 -9.85 1.48
C PRO A 203 12.30 -8.34 1.69
N GLU A 204 11.19 -7.77 1.25
CA GLU A 204 10.92 -6.34 1.44
C GLU A 204 10.69 -6.00 2.91
N ARG A 205 9.99 -6.86 3.66
CA ARG A 205 9.90 -6.73 5.12
C ARG A 205 11.26 -6.81 5.79
N LEU A 206 12.11 -7.73 5.36
CA LEU A 206 13.48 -7.82 5.88
C LEU A 206 14.29 -6.55 5.62
N LEU A 207 14.20 -6.00 4.40
CA LEU A 207 14.86 -4.75 4.05
C LEU A 207 14.37 -3.58 4.92
N LEU A 208 13.06 -3.49 5.17
CA LEU A 208 12.48 -2.51 6.09
C LEU A 208 13.02 -2.71 7.51
N GLY A 209 13.07 -3.95 7.98
CA GLY A 209 13.59 -4.28 9.30
C GLY A 209 15.04 -3.91 9.50
N ILE A 210 15.88 -4.01 8.46
CA ILE A 210 17.28 -3.56 8.50
C ILE A 210 17.35 -2.06 8.77
N THR A 211 16.56 -1.25 8.05
CA THR A 211 16.63 0.22 8.21
C THR A 211 15.99 0.69 9.50
N GLN A 212 14.93 0.01 9.96
CA GLN A 212 14.36 0.20 11.29
C GLN A 212 15.38 -0.15 12.39
N ALA A 213 16.10 -1.26 12.25
CA ALA A 213 17.11 -1.69 13.22
C ALA A 213 18.26 -0.70 13.32
N VAL A 214 18.79 -0.23 12.19
CA VAL A 214 19.85 0.80 12.15
C VAL A 214 19.39 2.10 12.79
N ASN A 215 18.18 2.56 12.48
CA ASN A 215 17.62 3.76 13.10
C ASN A 215 17.40 3.58 14.62
N ALA A 216 16.89 2.42 15.04
CA ALA A 216 16.67 2.09 16.45
C ALA A 216 17.99 2.03 17.23
N PHE A 217 19.05 1.50 16.62
CA PHE A 217 20.39 1.51 17.20
C PHE A 217 20.86 2.94 17.49
N PHE A 218 20.91 3.80 16.48
CA PHE A 218 21.42 5.16 16.63
C PHE A 218 20.55 6.01 17.54
N THR A 219 19.23 5.87 17.45
CA THR A 219 18.29 6.56 18.35
C THR A 219 18.50 6.11 19.81
N SER A 220 18.59 4.81 20.07
CA SER A 220 18.79 4.30 21.42
C SER A 220 20.16 4.69 21.98
N LEU A 221 21.22 4.56 21.18
CA LEU A 221 22.57 4.94 21.58
C LEU A 221 22.68 6.45 21.82
N GLY A 222 22.05 7.27 20.98
CA GLY A 222 21.99 8.72 21.13
C GLY A 222 21.26 9.15 22.40
N ASN A 223 20.12 8.52 22.71
CA ASN A 223 19.30 8.87 23.86
C ASN A 223 19.87 8.37 25.20
N THR A 224 20.53 7.22 25.21
CA THR A 224 20.96 6.55 26.45
C THR A 224 22.47 6.60 26.67
N GLY A 225 23.28 6.65 25.60
CA GLY A 225 24.72 6.40 25.64
C GLY A 225 25.09 4.95 25.96
N ASP A 226 24.11 4.05 26.04
CA ASP A 226 24.30 2.64 26.39
C ASP A 226 24.26 1.78 25.12
N PHE A 227 25.40 1.19 24.78
CA PHE A 227 25.54 0.31 23.64
C PHE A 227 24.76 -1.00 23.80
N GLY A 228 24.64 -1.53 25.01
CA GLY A 228 23.84 -2.71 25.31
C GLY A 228 22.34 -2.44 25.09
N ALA A 229 21.85 -1.28 25.54
CA ALA A 229 20.48 -0.85 25.24
C ALA A 229 20.24 -0.69 23.73
N ALA A 230 21.21 -0.11 23.01
CA ALA A 230 21.13 0.05 21.56
C ALA A 230 21.12 -1.29 20.80
N LEU A 231 21.96 -2.26 21.20
CA LEU A 231 21.90 -3.61 20.66
C LEU A 231 20.57 -4.32 21.01
N GLY A 232 20.02 -4.07 22.20
CA GLY A 232 18.69 -4.57 22.58
C GLY A 232 17.58 -4.03 21.67
N ALA A 233 17.65 -2.75 21.28
CA ALA A 233 16.72 -2.14 20.35
C ALA A 233 16.83 -2.77 18.94
N VAL A 234 18.05 -3.04 18.46
CA VAL A 234 18.30 -3.80 17.22
C VAL A 234 17.69 -5.20 17.31
N GLY A 235 17.98 -5.94 18.38
CA GLY A 235 17.45 -7.29 18.59
C GLY A 235 15.93 -7.33 18.56
N THR A 236 15.28 -6.35 19.19
CA THR A 236 13.82 -6.18 19.15
C THR A 236 13.33 -5.96 17.72
N SER A 237 13.91 -4.99 16.99
CA SER A 237 13.55 -4.69 15.59
C SER A 237 13.70 -5.92 14.67
N VAL A 238 14.82 -6.65 14.79
CA VAL A 238 15.07 -7.86 14.01
C VAL A 238 14.07 -8.96 14.35
N SER A 239 13.78 -9.17 15.64
CA SER A 239 12.83 -10.21 16.07
C SER A 239 11.42 -9.99 15.54
N VAL A 240 10.94 -8.73 15.56
CA VAL A 240 9.65 -8.34 14.97
C VAL A 240 9.66 -8.59 13.48
N THR A 241 10.70 -8.12 12.78
CA THR A 241 10.84 -8.27 11.32
C THR A 241 10.81 -9.74 10.89
N VAL A 242 11.59 -10.60 11.56
CA VAL A 242 11.62 -12.03 11.25
C VAL A 242 10.27 -12.67 11.55
N GLY A 243 9.62 -12.29 12.66
CA GLY A 243 8.27 -12.74 13.00
C GLY A 243 7.26 -12.42 11.90
N ASP A 244 7.25 -11.18 11.42
CA ASP A 244 6.37 -10.72 10.34
C ASP A 244 6.66 -11.44 9.03
N SER A 245 7.93 -11.58 8.63
CA SER A 245 8.33 -12.31 7.42
C SER A 245 7.88 -13.77 7.46
N VAL A 246 8.04 -14.45 8.61
CA VAL A 246 7.57 -15.83 8.80
C VAL A 246 6.04 -15.91 8.77
N ALA A 247 5.33 -14.90 9.30
CA ALA A 247 3.88 -14.85 9.28
C ALA A 247 3.34 -14.84 7.84
N PHE A 248 3.94 -14.07 6.93
CA PHE A 248 3.57 -14.07 5.50
C PHE A 248 3.73 -15.44 4.85
N ILE A 249 4.85 -16.13 5.10
CA ILE A 249 5.11 -17.45 4.54
C ILE A 249 4.13 -18.48 5.10
N ARG A 250 3.91 -18.45 6.42
CA ARG A 250 2.95 -19.35 7.08
C ARG A 250 1.55 -19.14 6.55
N HIS A 251 1.13 -17.90 6.38
CA HIS A 251 -0.18 -17.54 5.84
C HIS A 251 -0.39 -18.16 4.45
N ALA A 252 0.51 -17.88 3.51
CA ALA A 252 0.46 -18.47 2.16
C ALA A 252 0.51 -20.01 2.16
N LEU A 253 1.17 -20.62 3.14
CA LEU A 253 1.25 -22.07 3.29
C LEU A 253 0.05 -22.70 3.98
N THR A 254 -0.78 -21.98 4.72
CA THR A 254 -1.78 -22.61 5.61
C THR A 254 -3.20 -22.15 5.35
N GLU A 255 -3.39 -21.00 4.69
CA GLU A 255 -4.73 -20.54 4.39
C GLU A 255 -5.38 -21.40 3.27
N PRO A 256 -6.60 -21.89 3.48
CA PRO A 256 -7.32 -22.63 2.45
C PRO A 256 -7.83 -21.68 1.36
N ILE A 257 -7.59 -22.04 0.10
CA ILE A 257 -8.19 -21.37 -1.06
C ILE A 257 -9.63 -21.89 -1.23
N PRO A 258 -10.67 -21.06 -1.09
CA PRO A 258 -12.04 -21.49 -1.27
C PRO A 258 -12.30 -21.85 -2.74
N ILE A 259 -12.81 -23.05 -2.98
CA ILE A 259 -13.24 -23.50 -4.30
C ILE A 259 -14.74 -23.27 -4.41
N THR A 260 -15.17 -22.51 -5.41
CA THR A 260 -16.58 -22.33 -5.76
C THR A 260 -16.82 -23.08 -7.07
N PRO A 261 -17.38 -24.30 -7.04
CA PRO A 261 -17.60 -25.07 -8.25
C PRO A 261 -18.43 -24.26 -9.24
N SER A 262 -17.96 -24.17 -10.48
CA SER A 262 -18.78 -23.59 -11.55
C SER A 262 -20.06 -24.41 -11.66
N ALA A 263 -21.22 -23.74 -11.60
CA ALA A 263 -22.50 -24.42 -11.75
C ALA A 263 -22.49 -25.07 -13.14
N ALA A 264 -22.38 -26.39 -13.18
CA ALA A 264 -22.55 -27.12 -14.43
C ALA A 264 -23.92 -26.72 -14.97
N THR A 265 -23.94 -26.08 -16.14
CA THR A 265 -25.16 -25.83 -16.88
C THR A 265 -25.72 -27.21 -17.23
N VAL A 266 -26.54 -27.77 -16.33
CA VAL A 266 -27.31 -28.96 -16.61
C VAL A 266 -28.32 -28.48 -17.64
N THR A 267 -27.99 -28.65 -18.92
CA THR A 267 -28.97 -28.62 -19.99
C THR A 267 -29.99 -29.68 -19.62
N SER A 268 -31.07 -29.27 -18.97
CA SER A 268 -32.23 -30.09 -18.75
C SER A 268 -32.76 -30.45 -20.13
N VAL A 269 -32.34 -31.60 -20.65
CA VAL A 269 -33.01 -32.24 -21.77
C VAL A 269 -34.47 -32.36 -21.31
N PRO A 270 -35.45 -31.78 -22.03
CA PRO A 270 -36.85 -31.93 -21.65
C PRO A 270 -37.20 -33.41 -21.77
N SER A 271 -37.16 -34.11 -20.63
CA SER A 271 -37.63 -35.48 -20.53
C SER A 271 -39.13 -35.43 -20.75
N SER A 272 -39.55 -35.92 -21.91
CA SER A 272 -40.95 -36.04 -22.27
C SER A 272 -41.70 -36.84 -21.20
N ALA A 273 -42.88 -36.32 -20.87
CA ALA A 273 -43.82 -36.82 -19.89
C ALA A 273 -43.82 -38.35 -19.69
N VAL A 274 -43.60 -38.77 -18.44
CA VAL A 274 -44.22 -39.98 -17.91
C VAL A 274 -44.90 -39.60 -16.61
N THR A 275 -46.23 -39.51 -16.69
CA THR A 275 -47.17 -39.43 -15.57
C THR A 275 -46.94 -40.59 -14.62
N SER A 276 -46.70 -40.31 -13.34
CA SER A 276 -46.83 -41.30 -12.26
C SER A 276 -47.17 -40.62 -10.94
N THR A 277 -48.47 -40.63 -10.66
CA THR A 277 -49.13 -40.88 -9.36
C THR A 277 -48.51 -40.32 -8.08
N THR A 278 -49.24 -39.33 -7.55
CA THR A 278 -49.37 -38.94 -6.14
C THR A 278 -49.25 -40.10 -5.15
N THR A 279 -48.25 -40.04 -4.27
CA THR A 279 -48.30 -40.65 -2.94
C THR A 279 -47.56 -39.76 -1.95
N THR A 280 -48.30 -39.18 -1.01
CA THR A 280 -47.80 -38.55 0.21
C THR A 280 -47.22 -39.63 1.13
N PRO A 281 -46.07 -39.40 1.78
CA PRO A 281 -46.11 -39.39 3.24
C PRO A 281 -45.13 -38.44 3.95
N ILE A 282 -45.68 -37.81 5.01
CA ILE A 282 -45.16 -37.72 6.39
C ILE A 282 -43.85 -36.95 6.63
N ALA A 283 -44.05 -35.81 7.29
CA ALA A 283 -43.05 -35.02 8.00
C ALA A 283 -42.30 -35.86 9.05
N THR A 284 -40.98 -35.82 9.01
CA THR A 284 -40.13 -36.19 10.15
C THR A 284 -39.26 -34.98 10.49
N ALA A 285 -39.56 -34.36 11.63
CA ALA A 285 -38.76 -33.32 12.23
C ALA A 285 -37.43 -33.92 12.69
N HIS A 286 -36.31 -33.43 12.13
CA HIS A 286 -34.99 -33.67 12.71
C HIS A 286 -34.53 -32.44 13.47
N THR A 287 -34.43 -32.65 14.78
CA THR A 287 -33.92 -31.80 15.83
C THR A 287 -32.55 -31.20 15.49
N GLN A 288 -32.49 -29.87 15.52
CA GLN A 288 -31.26 -29.09 15.51
C GLN A 288 -30.42 -29.41 16.75
N THR A 289 -29.12 -29.66 16.55
CA THR A 289 -28.13 -29.57 17.63
C THR A 289 -27.30 -28.30 17.38
N PRO A 290 -27.11 -27.41 18.36
CA PRO A 290 -26.41 -26.16 18.16
C PRO A 290 -24.90 -26.40 18.18
N THR A 291 -24.25 -26.38 17.01
CA THR A 291 -22.79 -26.29 16.95
C THR A 291 -22.40 -24.82 17.05
N THR A 292 -21.77 -24.48 18.18
CA THR A 292 -21.20 -23.18 18.50
C THR A 292 -20.32 -22.68 17.35
N LYS A 293 -20.84 -21.69 16.62
CA LYS A 293 -20.14 -20.98 15.55
C LYS A 293 -19.06 -20.10 16.19
N ALA A 294 -17.82 -20.56 16.17
CA ALA A 294 -16.66 -19.68 16.33
C ALA A 294 -16.71 -18.61 15.22
N PRO A 295 -16.37 -17.35 15.51
CA PRO A 295 -16.41 -16.29 14.50
C PRO A 295 -15.42 -16.62 13.39
N ALA A 296 -15.94 -16.80 12.18
CA ALA A 296 -15.15 -16.87 10.96
C ALA A 296 -14.48 -15.50 10.77
N VAL A 297 -13.16 -15.47 10.96
CA VAL A 297 -12.31 -14.35 10.60
C VAL A 297 -12.22 -14.34 9.08
N SER A 298 -12.80 -13.32 8.43
CA SER A 298 -12.80 -13.18 6.97
C SER A 298 -11.38 -13.00 6.40
N PRO A 299 -11.10 -13.52 5.19
CA PRO A 299 -9.81 -13.39 4.47
C PRO A 299 -9.33 -11.95 4.24
N GLN A 300 -10.23 -10.97 4.38
CA GLN A 300 -9.86 -9.56 4.34
C GLN A 300 -8.90 -9.17 5.45
N LEU A 301 -8.79 -9.92 6.56
CA LEU A 301 -8.07 -9.43 7.72
C LEU A 301 -6.55 -9.42 7.56
N LEU A 302 -5.87 -10.22 6.71
CA LEU A 302 -4.42 -10.02 6.49
C LEU A 302 -4.10 -9.03 5.35
N ARG A 303 -4.93 -8.93 4.31
CA ARG A 303 -4.86 -7.82 3.34
C ARG A 303 -5.24 -6.47 3.96
N SER A 304 -6.03 -6.45 5.03
CA SER A 304 -6.47 -5.23 5.75
C SER A 304 -5.77 -5.00 7.10
N SER A 305 -5.10 -6.01 7.70
CA SER A 305 -4.42 -5.86 9.02
C SER A 305 -3.20 -4.95 8.98
N LEU A 306 -2.76 -4.54 7.79
CA LEU A 306 -1.80 -3.44 7.64
C LEU A 306 -2.34 -2.09 8.13
N LYS A 307 -3.63 -2.00 8.50
CA LYS A 307 -4.26 -0.78 9.02
C LYS A 307 -4.31 -0.65 10.55
N THR A 308 -3.73 -1.54 11.36
CA THR A 308 -3.74 -1.31 12.82
C THR A 308 -2.46 -1.76 13.50
N GLY A 309 -1.68 -0.78 13.96
CA GLY A 309 -0.49 -0.99 14.76
C GLY A 309 0.53 0.14 14.67
N ASN A 310 0.08 1.40 14.66
CA ASN A 310 0.79 2.56 15.23
C ASN A 310 -0.05 3.81 14.96
N ASP A 311 -0.91 4.15 15.92
CA ASP A 311 -1.41 5.51 16.10
C ASP A 311 -0.25 6.41 16.53
N ALA A 312 0.61 6.74 15.57
CA ALA A 312 1.33 7.99 15.57
C ALA A 312 0.89 8.70 14.29
N VAL A 313 -0.05 9.63 14.46
CA VAL A 313 -0.45 10.60 13.45
C VAL A 313 0.82 11.30 12.97
N ALA A 314 1.40 10.80 11.88
CA ALA A 314 2.32 11.57 11.07
C ALA A 314 1.46 12.59 10.34
N THR A 315 1.27 13.73 10.98
CA THR A 315 0.78 14.94 10.33
C THR A 315 1.59 15.12 9.05
N GLN A 316 0.90 15.15 7.90
CA GLN A 316 1.53 15.62 6.66
C GLN A 316 2.26 16.94 6.98
N PRO A 317 3.54 17.09 6.64
CA PRO A 317 4.14 18.42 6.69
C PRO A 317 3.44 19.26 5.61
N SER A 318 2.47 20.05 6.04
CA SER A 318 2.03 21.21 5.28
C SER A 318 3.28 22.06 5.04
N PHE A 319 3.72 22.15 3.78
CA PHE A 319 4.71 23.12 3.39
C PHE A 319 4.10 24.52 3.54
N THR A 320 4.21 25.10 4.73
CA THR A 320 4.05 26.53 4.91
C THR A 320 5.26 27.19 4.29
N THR A 321 5.06 27.76 3.11
CA THR A 321 5.99 28.68 2.47
C THR A 321 6.36 29.77 3.47
N VAL A 322 7.62 29.78 3.91
CA VAL A 322 8.16 30.90 4.70
C VAL A 322 8.10 32.16 3.82
N PRO A 323 7.42 33.24 4.26
CA PRO A 323 7.45 34.49 3.51
C PRO A 323 8.87 35.06 3.59
N THR A 324 9.51 35.18 2.43
CA THR A 324 10.77 35.90 2.25
C THR A 324 10.57 37.36 2.64
N THR A 325 11.13 37.75 3.79
CA THR A 325 11.24 39.15 4.19
C THR A 325 12.30 39.82 3.32
N PRO A 326 12.01 40.96 2.66
CA PRO A 326 12.97 41.60 1.77
C PRO A 326 14.12 42.25 2.55
N THR A 327 15.32 42.06 1.99
CA THR A 327 16.60 42.66 2.38
C THR A 327 16.49 44.16 2.61
N ARG A 328 16.70 44.59 3.86
CA ARG A 328 16.85 46.01 4.22
C ARG A 328 18.27 46.46 3.94
N THR A 329 18.41 47.40 3.02
CA THR A 329 19.64 48.13 2.69
C THR A 329 20.29 48.73 3.94
N VAL A 330 21.56 48.41 4.15
CA VAL A 330 22.44 49.01 5.15
C VAL A 330 22.77 50.44 4.72
N ARG A 331 22.45 51.42 5.57
CA ARG A 331 22.98 52.79 5.52
C ARG A 331 23.84 53.01 6.77
N THR A 332 25.05 53.52 6.54
CA THR A 332 26.11 53.88 7.49
C THR A 332 25.69 55.02 8.46
N PRO A 333 26.46 55.26 9.55
CA PRO A 333 25.99 55.80 10.82
C PRO A 333 26.18 57.31 11.00
N GLU A 334 25.36 57.93 11.86
CA GLU A 334 25.70 59.19 12.53
C GLU A 334 25.21 59.21 13.99
N HIS A 335 26.21 59.36 14.87
CA HIS A 335 26.31 60.22 16.05
C HIS A 335 25.21 60.34 17.14
N ILE A 336 25.64 59.96 18.37
CA ILE A 336 25.57 60.67 19.69
C ILE A 336 24.18 60.81 20.38
N VAL A 337 24.05 60.27 21.61
CA VAL A 337 24.03 60.99 22.92
C VAL A 337 23.57 60.05 24.06
N ASN A 338 24.42 60.03 25.10
CA ASN A 338 24.25 59.57 26.47
C ASN A 338 22.83 59.56 27.07
N ARG A 339 22.53 58.53 27.88
CA ARG A 339 22.16 58.76 29.28
C ARG A 339 22.41 57.55 30.19
N VAL A 340 23.25 57.80 31.18
CA VAL A 340 23.39 57.08 32.45
C VAL A 340 22.16 57.36 33.30
N VAL A 341 21.51 56.32 33.86
CA VAL A 341 20.83 56.38 35.18
C VAL A 341 20.87 54.98 35.83
N THR A 342 21.47 54.94 37.02
CA THR A 342 21.47 53.93 38.09
C THR A 342 20.03 53.64 38.59
N SER A 343 19.62 52.51 39.16
CA SER A 343 20.06 51.81 40.37
C SER A 343 19.04 50.68 40.69
N PRO A 344 19.31 49.76 41.63
CA PRO A 344 18.56 48.52 41.84
C PRO A 344 17.56 48.58 43.01
N GLY A 345 16.68 47.57 43.10
CA GLY A 345 15.97 47.26 44.34
C GLY A 345 14.69 46.45 44.12
N SER A 346 14.64 45.23 44.64
CA SER A 346 13.89 44.93 45.87
C SER A 346 13.55 43.45 45.98
N SER A 347 13.96 42.90 47.11
CA SER A 347 13.53 41.63 47.71
C SER A 347 12.01 41.51 47.85
N ASN A 348 11.48 40.29 47.78
CA ASN A 348 10.43 39.88 48.73
C ASN A 348 10.27 38.35 48.87
N HIS A 349 10.16 37.97 50.14
CA HIS A 349 9.83 36.68 50.74
C HIS A 349 8.44 36.12 50.36
N HIS A 350 8.31 34.78 50.29
CA HIS A 350 7.17 34.01 50.81
C HIS A 350 7.60 32.53 51.03
N THR A 351 7.88 32.08 52.26
CA THR A 351 7.03 31.37 53.25
C THR A 351 6.22 30.16 52.73
N GLU A 352 6.78 28.97 52.97
CA GLU A 352 6.23 27.83 53.74
C GLU A 352 4.71 27.58 53.75
N GLN A 353 4.29 26.40 53.24
CA GLN A 353 3.16 25.65 53.80
C GLN A 353 3.31 24.13 53.60
N LYS A 354 2.93 23.40 54.65
CA LYS A 354 3.16 21.99 55.03
C LYS A 354 2.12 21.03 54.39
N PRO A 355 2.40 19.70 54.29
CA PRO A 355 1.48 18.74 53.68
C PRO A 355 0.45 18.18 54.68
N GLY A 356 -0.70 17.73 54.14
CA GLY A 356 -1.67 16.90 54.84
C GLY A 356 -2.49 16.06 53.87
N HIS A 357 -2.15 14.77 53.73
CA HIS A 357 -3.00 13.60 53.92
C HIS A 357 -2.23 12.32 53.65
#